data_AF-A0A2S2R7W2-F1
#
_entry.id   AF-A0A2S2R7W2-F1
#
_cell.length_a   1.000
_cell.length_b   1.000
_cell.length_c   1.000
_cell.angle_alpha   90.00
_cell.angle_beta   90.00
_cell.angle_gamma   90.00
#
_symmetry.space_group_name_H-M   'P 1'
#
loop_
_entity.id
_entity.type
_entity.pdbx_description
1 polymer ?
#
loop_
_entity_poly.entity_id
_entity_poly.type
_entity_poly.pdbx_seq_one_letter_code
_entity_poly.pdbx_strand_id
1 'polypeptide(L)'
;HVVRYHPRHRCRVNKDIPMLKIELSVKRQNDQKQRKLQQLLTNRSLAKSDFNMGLCQEMLSTNIPLNKLSNNTFRIFLEEYTGKNIPKEATLRKGYIDDIFNTSMDKMKIR
;
A
#
# COMPACT_ATOMS: atom_id res chain seq x y z
N HIS A 1 61.07 49.28 -22.35
CA HIS A 1 60.52 47.91 -22.30
C HIS A 1 59.33 47.85 -21.35
N VAL A 2 58.27 47.20 -21.79
CA VAL A 2 56.90 47.24 -21.24
C VAL A 2 56.75 46.31 -20.04
N VAL A 3 55.99 46.79 -19.04
CA VAL A 3 55.46 46.20 -17.80
C VAL A 3 55.04 44.73 -17.97
N ARG A 4 55.11 43.88 -16.92
CA ARG A 4 53.95 43.11 -16.33
C ARG A 4 54.34 42.39 -15.03
N TYR A 5 53.87 42.95 -13.91
CA TYR A 5 53.51 42.18 -12.70
C TYR A 5 52.51 41.07 -13.08
N HIS A 6 52.71 39.85 -12.58
CA HIS A 6 51.70 38.77 -12.66
C HIS A 6 50.85 38.76 -11.38
N PRO A 7 49.52 39.00 -11.48
CA PRO A 7 48.63 38.88 -10.34
C PRO A 7 48.27 37.40 -10.08
N ARG A 8 48.20 37.02 -8.80
CA ARG A 8 47.53 35.78 -8.38
C ARG A 8 46.06 35.85 -8.81
N HIS A 9 45.61 34.89 -9.62
CA HIS A 9 44.20 34.81 -9.99
C HIS A 9 43.34 34.43 -8.79
N ARG A 10 42.52 35.39 -8.39
CA ARG A 10 41.51 35.34 -7.34
C ARG A 10 40.20 34.80 -7.94
N CYS A 11 39.70 33.73 -7.31
CA CYS A 11 38.31 33.32 -7.08
C CYS A 11 37.23 33.38 -8.19
N ARG A 12 36.45 32.29 -8.31
CA ARG A 12 34.98 32.34 -8.21
C ARG A 12 34.42 30.97 -7.78
N VAL A 13 34.02 30.87 -6.51
CA VAL A 13 33.11 29.81 -6.06
C VAL A 13 31.73 30.12 -6.66
N ASN A 14 31.16 29.15 -7.38
CA ASN A 14 29.87 29.27 -8.06
C ASN A 14 28.75 29.68 -7.07
N LYS A 15 27.91 30.63 -7.49
CA LYS A 15 26.84 31.24 -6.67
C LYS A 15 25.51 30.46 -6.70
N ASP A 16 25.48 29.21 -7.15
CA ASP A 16 24.22 28.48 -7.44
C ASP A 16 23.75 27.54 -6.32
N ILE A 17 24.32 27.64 -5.12
CA ILE A 17 23.96 26.81 -3.96
C ILE A 17 22.55 27.12 -3.39
N PRO A 18 22.01 28.36 -3.40
CA PRO A 18 20.73 28.65 -2.77
C PRO A 18 19.51 28.05 -3.50
N MET A 19 19.51 28.08 -4.84
CA MET A 19 18.36 27.65 -5.65
C MET A 19 18.07 26.15 -5.50
N LEU A 20 19.12 25.32 -5.58
CA LEU A 20 19.01 23.87 -5.41
C LEU A 20 18.46 23.48 -4.03
N LYS A 21 18.78 24.24 -2.98
CA LYS A 21 18.25 24.00 -1.62
C LYS A 21 16.76 24.32 -1.53
N ILE A 22 16.30 25.39 -2.20
CA ILE A 22 14.89 25.77 -2.23
C ILE A 22 14.08 24.71 -2.99
N GLU A 23 14.55 24.26 -4.15
CA GLU A 23 13.89 23.21 -4.94
C GLU A 23 13.76 21.88 -4.18
N LEU A 24 14.83 21.45 -3.50
CA LEU A 24 14.80 20.24 -2.67
C LEU A 24 13.84 20.38 -1.47
N SER A 25 13.74 21.56 -0.86
CA SER A 25 12.78 21.83 0.22
C SER A 25 11.34 21.78 -0.29
N VAL A 26 11.06 22.39 -1.44
CA VAL A 26 9.74 22.36 -2.10
C VAL A 26 9.34 20.93 -2.45
N LYS A 27 10.27 20.12 -2.98
CA LYS A 27 10.01 18.71 -3.30
C LYS A 27 9.66 17.89 -2.05
N ARG A 28 10.40 18.06 -0.95
CA ARG A 28 10.13 17.39 0.34
C ARG A 28 8.77 17.76 0.92
N GLN A 29 8.36 19.03 0.81
CA GLN A 29 7.05 19.49 1.26
C GLN A 29 5.92 18.89 0.42
N ASN A 30 6.12 18.77 -0.89
CA ASN A 30 5.13 18.16 -1.77
C ASN A 30 4.99 16.65 -1.51
N ASP A 31 6.11 15.95 -1.31
CA ASP A 31 6.13 14.52 -0.96
C ASP A 31 5.47 14.25 0.40
N GLN A 32 5.71 15.10 1.41
CA GLN A 32 5.03 15.02 2.71
C GLN A 32 3.53 15.27 2.60
N LYS A 33 3.11 16.25 1.78
CA LYS A 33 1.69 16.55 1.54
C LYS A 33 0.99 15.39 0.82
N GLN A 34 1.66 14.75 -0.15
CA GLN A 34 1.16 13.54 -0.80
C GLN A 34 1.04 12.35 0.15
N ARG A 35 2.06 12.10 1.00
CA ARG A 35 1.99 11.03 2.03
C ARG A 35 0.86 11.26 3.03
N LYS A 36 0.62 12.50 3.45
CA LYS A 36 -0.45 12.85 4.39
C LYS A 36 -1.85 12.69 3.77
N LEU A 37 -2.00 12.97 2.47
CA LEU A 37 -3.24 12.72 1.72
C LEU A 37 -3.53 11.21 1.58
N GLN A 38 -2.51 10.40 1.32
CA GLN A 38 -2.67 8.93 1.22
C GLN A 38 -3.10 8.31 2.56
N GLN A 39 -2.60 8.81 3.69
CA GLN A 39 -2.97 8.34 5.03
C GLN A 39 -4.44 8.64 5.39
N LEU A 40 -5.02 9.73 4.87
CA LEU A 40 -6.41 10.10 5.15
C LEU A 40 -7.41 9.15 4.44
N LEU A 41 -7.03 8.59 3.30
CA LEU A 41 -7.88 7.66 2.54
C LEU A 41 -7.79 6.22 3.05
N THR A 42 -6.75 5.87 3.81
CA THR A 42 -6.52 4.50 4.30
C THR A 42 -7.31 4.15 5.56
N ASN A 43 -7.80 5.16 6.30
CA ASN A 43 -8.60 4.95 7.53
C ASN A 43 -10.11 4.89 7.30
N ARG A 44 -10.58 5.02 6.06
CA ARG A 44 -11.98 4.70 5.76
C ARG A 44 -12.08 3.19 5.83
N SER A 45 -12.65 2.66 6.92
CA SER A 45 -13.18 1.30 6.97
C SER A 45 -14.12 1.15 5.77
N LEU A 46 -13.62 0.64 4.65
CA LEU A 46 -14.47 0.25 3.54
C LEU A 46 -15.35 -0.86 4.10
N ALA A 47 -16.66 -0.71 3.94
CA ALA A 47 -17.61 -1.76 4.26
C ALA A 47 -17.09 -3.09 3.71
N LYS A 48 -16.87 -4.06 4.59
CA LYS A 48 -16.40 -5.40 4.22
C LYS A 48 -17.48 -6.03 3.34
N SER A 49 -17.06 -6.74 2.30
CA SER A 49 -18.01 -7.43 1.42
C SER A 49 -18.54 -8.67 2.10
N ASP A 50 -19.87 -8.79 2.22
CA ASP A 50 -20.52 -9.98 2.77
C ASP A 50 -20.15 -11.24 1.98
N PHE A 51 -20.05 -11.13 0.65
CA PHE A 51 -19.62 -12.23 -0.21
C PHE A 51 -18.19 -12.69 0.12
N ASN A 52 -17.26 -11.75 0.29
CA ASN A 52 -15.86 -12.09 0.59
C ASN A 52 -15.73 -12.69 2.00
N MET A 53 -16.53 -12.20 2.95
CA MET A 53 -16.60 -12.77 4.30
C MET A 53 -17.10 -14.20 4.25
N GLY A 54 -18.24 -14.44 3.57
CA GLY A 54 -18.82 -15.76 3.39
C GLY A 54 -17.87 -16.74 2.70
N LEU A 55 -17.24 -16.32 1.60
CA LEU A 55 -16.26 -17.15 0.89
C LEU A 55 -15.08 -17.52 1.80
N CYS A 56 -14.51 -16.56 2.52
CA CYS A 56 -13.39 -16.80 3.43
C CYS A 56 -13.78 -17.77 4.55
N GLN A 57 -14.94 -17.56 5.15
CA GLN A 57 -15.46 -18.42 6.23
C GLN A 57 -15.69 -19.85 5.73
N GLU A 58 -16.30 -20.04 4.56
CA GLU A 58 -16.53 -21.37 3.99
C GLU A 58 -15.22 -22.09 3.68
N MET A 59 -14.25 -21.42 3.06
CA MET A 59 -12.94 -22.02 2.79
C MET A 59 -12.25 -22.50 4.07
N LEU A 60 -12.27 -21.70 5.13
CA LEU A 60 -11.67 -22.09 6.41
C LEU A 60 -12.44 -23.23 7.09
N SER A 61 -13.78 -23.16 7.09
CA SER A 61 -14.65 -24.16 7.71
C SER A 61 -14.55 -25.52 7.01
N THR A 62 -14.32 -25.51 5.69
CA THR A 62 -14.11 -26.72 4.88
C THR A 62 -12.65 -27.17 4.82
N ASN A 63 -11.76 -26.51 5.60
CA ASN A 63 -10.32 -26.76 5.59
C ASN A 63 -9.67 -26.65 4.20
N ILE A 64 -10.21 -25.78 3.35
CA ILE A 64 -9.65 -25.43 2.05
C ILE A 64 -8.70 -24.23 2.23
N PRO A 65 -7.39 -24.39 1.97
CA PRO A 65 -6.45 -23.28 2.09
C PRO A 65 -6.76 -22.13 1.12
N LEU A 66 -6.69 -20.89 1.62
CA LEU A 66 -6.93 -19.69 0.80
C LEU A 66 -5.99 -19.53 -0.40
N ASN A 67 -4.78 -20.11 -0.32
CA ASN A 67 -3.83 -20.08 -1.44
C ASN A 67 -4.32 -20.82 -2.69
N LYS A 68 -5.38 -21.64 -2.59
CA LYS A 68 -6.00 -22.26 -3.76
C LYS A 68 -6.65 -21.23 -4.71
N LEU A 69 -7.02 -20.05 -4.20
CA LEU A 69 -7.50 -18.93 -5.03
C LEU A 69 -6.41 -18.32 -5.93
N SER A 70 -5.15 -18.69 -5.74
CA SER A 70 -4.04 -18.32 -6.64
C SER A 70 -4.12 -19.07 -7.97
N ASN A 71 -4.77 -20.23 -7.98
CA ASN A 71 -4.93 -21.01 -9.20
C ASN A 71 -5.97 -20.31 -10.10
N ASN A 72 -5.52 -19.90 -11.28
CA ASN A 72 -6.35 -19.13 -12.20
C ASN A 72 -7.57 -19.91 -12.70
N THR A 73 -7.42 -21.21 -12.98
CA THR A 73 -8.54 -22.07 -13.42
C THR A 73 -9.60 -22.19 -12.34
N PHE A 74 -9.19 -22.46 -11.09
CA PHE A 74 -10.11 -22.53 -9.96
C PHE A 74 -10.82 -21.20 -9.71
N ARG A 75 -10.08 -20.10 -9.80
CA ARG A 75 -10.62 -18.77 -9.64
C ARG A 75 -11.63 -18.42 -10.74
N ILE A 76 -11.30 -18.66 -12.01
CA ILE A 76 -12.21 -18.41 -13.15
C ILE A 76 -13.48 -19.24 -12.98
N PHE A 77 -13.36 -20.53 -12.63
CA PHE A 77 -14.50 -21.39 -12.35
C PHE A 77 -15.42 -20.76 -11.29
N LEU A 78 -14.87 -20.31 -10.16
CA LEU A 78 -15.68 -19.64 -9.13
C LEU A 78 -16.30 -18.31 -9.64
N GLU A 79 -15.56 -17.52 -10.41
CA GLU A 79 -16.05 -16.27 -10.99
C GLU A 79 -17.24 -16.53 -11.95
N GLU A 80 -17.16 -17.55 -12.79
CA GLU A 80 -18.22 -17.95 -13.73
C GLU A 80 -19.51 -18.37 -13.01
N TYR A 81 -19.40 -19.25 -12.00
CA TYR A 81 -20.58 -19.79 -11.31
C TYR A 81 -21.18 -18.84 -10.28
N THR A 82 -20.40 -17.89 -9.74
CA THR A 82 -20.90 -16.91 -8.76
C THR A 82 -21.30 -15.58 -9.40
N GLY A 83 -20.81 -15.27 -10.60
CA GLY A 83 -20.97 -13.95 -11.22
C GLY A 83 -20.31 -12.82 -10.42
N LYS A 84 -19.39 -13.16 -9.51
CA LYS A 84 -18.67 -12.21 -8.65
C LYS A 84 -17.18 -12.28 -8.94
N ASN A 85 -16.49 -11.15 -8.79
CA ASN A 85 -15.04 -11.17 -8.77
C ASN A 85 -14.54 -11.85 -7.49
N ILE A 86 -13.66 -12.83 -7.64
CA ILE A 86 -13.16 -13.58 -6.50
C ILE A 86 -11.99 -12.81 -5.87
N PRO A 87 -11.91 -12.60 -4.56
CA PRO A 87 -10.77 -11.92 -3.96
C PRO A 87 -9.48 -12.75 -4.09
N LYS A 88 -8.32 -12.09 -4.15
CA LYS A 88 -7.01 -12.78 -4.04
C LYS A 88 -6.78 -13.24 -2.60
N GLU A 89 -5.99 -14.29 -2.41
CA GLU A 89 -5.59 -14.80 -1.09
C GLU A 89 -5.16 -13.69 -0.13
N ALA A 90 -4.27 -12.79 -0.56
CA ALA A 90 -3.77 -11.69 0.27
C ALA A 90 -4.86 -10.72 0.74
N THR A 91 -5.93 -10.56 -0.06
CA THR A 91 -7.07 -9.72 0.29
C THR A 91 -7.87 -10.36 1.41
N LEU A 92 -8.12 -11.67 1.31
CA LEU A 92 -8.81 -12.42 2.36
C LEU A 92 -8.01 -12.47 3.65
N ARG A 93 -6.70 -12.75 3.56
CA ARG A 93 -5.80 -12.80 4.73
C ARG A 93 -5.79 -11.50 5.52
N LYS A 94 -5.56 -10.37 4.86
CA LYS A 94 -5.48 -9.06 5.53
C LYS A 94 -6.84 -8.50 5.92
N GLY A 95 -7.87 -8.87 5.17
CA GLY A 95 -9.16 -8.23 5.25
C GLY A 95 -10.20 -8.97 6.07
N TYR A 96 -10.08 -10.27 6.35
CA TYR A 96 -11.23 -11.04 6.87
C TYR A 96 -10.85 -12.07 7.94
N ILE A 97 -9.60 -12.54 7.99
CA ILE A 97 -9.17 -13.59 8.93
C ILE A 97 -9.37 -13.20 10.39
N ASP A 98 -8.94 -11.99 10.77
CA ASP A 98 -9.01 -11.54 12.17
C ASP A 98 -10.46 -11.48 12.66
N ASP A 99 -11.36 -10.96 11.82
CA ASP A 99 -12.80 -10.85 12.14
C ASP A 99 -13.44 -12.25 12.31
N ILE A 100 -13.12 -13.20 11.42
CA ILE A 100 -13.63 -14.57 11.50
C ILE A 100 -13.12 -15.28 12.76
N PHE A 101 -11.83 -15.10 13.06
CA PHE A 101 -11.22 -15.68 14.25
C PHE A 101 -11.86 -15.13 15.53
N ASN A 102 -11.95 -13.80 15.66
CA ASN A 102 -12.56 -13.16 16.83
C ASN A 102 -14.02 -13.60 17.02
N THR A 103 -14.80 -13.61 15.93
CA THR A 103 -16.18 -14.09 15.95
C THR A 103 -16.28 -15.54 16.43
N SER A 104 -15.36 -16.41 15.98
CA SER A 104 -15.32 -17.81 16.38
C SER A 104 -14.92 -17.97 17.86
N MET A 105 -13.92 -17.21 18.30
CA MET A 105 -13.50 -17.17 19.71
C MET A 105 -14.63 -16.71 20.63
N ASP A 106 -15.37 -15.69 20.24
CA ASP A 106 -16.47 -15.16 21.07
C ASP A 106 -17.64 -16.16 21.13
N LYS A 107 -17.95 -16.85 20.03
CA LYS A 107 -18.91 -17.97 20.04
C LYS A 107 -18.49 -19.09 20.98
N MET A 108 -17.19 -19.37 21.09
CA MET A 108 -16.67 -20.39 22.01
C MET A 108 -16.72 -19.94 23.47
N LYS A 109 -16.51 -18.65 23.77
CA LYS A 109 -16.57 -18.12 25.15
C LYS A 109 -17.99 -18.07 25.73
N ILE A 110 -18.99 -17.92 24.87
CA ILE A 110 -20.41 -17.85 25.27
C ILE A 110 -20.97 -19.25 25.59
N ARG A 111 -20.34 -20.31 25.07
CA ARG A 111 -20.80 -21.69 25.19
C ARG A 111 -20.24 -22.39 26.42
#